data_AF-A0A930HS08-F1
#
_entry.id   AF-A0A930HS08-F1
#
_cell.length_a   1.000
_cell.length_b   1.000
_cell.length_c   1.000
_cell.angle_alpha   90.00
_cell.angle_beta   90.00
_cell.angle_gamma   90.00
#
_symmetry.space_group_name_H-M   'P 1'
#
loop_
_entity.id
_entity.type
_entity.pdbx_description
1 polymer ?
#
loop_
_entity_poly.entity_id
_entity_poly.type
_entity_poly.pdbx_seq_one_letter_code
_entity_poly.pdbx_strand_id
1 'polypeptide(L)' 'VPAHAVNCTHGIKKNLIAQLTAPVRWTESVQAMVADGATRFVEVGPGAVLQGLVKKIAPAVETEGKQ' A
#
# COMPACT_ATOMS: atom_id res chain seq x y z
N VAL A 1 -11.31 -5.28 -4.82
CA VAL A 1 -10.81 -3.89 -4.76
C VAL A 1 -9.48 -3.84 -5.49
N PRO A 2 -9.23 -2.84 -6.36
CA PRO A 2 -7.97 -2.71 -7.08
C PRO A 2 -6.79 -2.54 -6.12
N ALA A 3 -5.63 -3.10 -6.49
CA ALA A 3 -4.36 -2.94 -5.79
C ALA A 3 -3.45 -1.88 -6.46
N HIS A 4 -3.82 -1.40 -7.65
CA HIS A 4 -3.17 -0.32 -8.37
C HIS A 4 -3.85 1.03 -8.09
N ALA A 5 -3.15 2.12 -8.41
CA ALA A 5 -3.68 3.47 -8.25
C ALA A 5 -4.92 3.71 -9.12
N VAL A 6 -6.02 4.17 -8.52
CA VAL A 6 -7.24 4.58 -9.24
C VAL A 6 -7.16 6.09 -9.49
N ASN A 7 -7.07 6.48 -10.76
CA ASN A 7 -6.87 7.88 -11.18
C ASN A 7 -8.11 8.56 -11.77
N CYS A 8 -9.23 7.83 -11.85
CA CYS A 8 -10.50 8.35 -12.35
C CYS A 8 -11.55 8.34 -11.25
N THR A 9 -12.46 9.32 -11.29
CA THR A 9 -13.54 9.47 -10.30
C THR A 9 -14.60 8.37 -10.40
N HIS A 10 -14.68 7.71 -11.56
CA HIS A 10 -15.67 6.69 -11.83
C HIS A 10 -15.41 5.44 -10.97
N GLY A 11 -16.41 5.01 -10.19
CA GLY A 11 -16.32 3.77 -9.40
C GLY A 11 -15.62 3.88 -8.05
N ILE A 12 -15.11 5.05 -7.63
CA ILE A 12 -14.49 5.24 -6.30
C ILE A 12 -15.45 4.84 -5.18
N LYS A 13 -16.70 5.31 -5.20
CA LYS A 13 -17.71 4.99 -4.17
C LYS A 13 -17.97 3.49 -4.08
N LYS A 14 -18.05 2.80 -5.21
CA LYS A 14 -18.25 1.34 -5.27
C LYS A 14 -17.05 0.60 -4.68
N ASN A 15 -15.83 1.05 -4.99
CA ASN A 15 -14.60 0.46 -4.47
C ASN A 15 -14.48 0.64 -2.95
N LEU A 16 -14.84 1.80 -2.41
CA LEU A 16 -14.86 2.06 -0.96
C LEU A 16 -15.82 1.15 -0.22
N ILE A 17 -17.04 0.96 -0.74
CA ILE A 17 -18.01 0.03 -0.14
C ILE A 17 -17.46 -1.41 -0.16
N ALA A 18 -16.88 -1.83 -1.28
CA ALA A 18 -16.29 -3.16 -1.41
C ALA A 18 -15.07 -3.36 -0.48
N GLN A 19 -14.31 -2.32 -0.14
CA GLN A 19 -13.17 -2.42 0.78
C GLN A 19 -13.56 -2.80 2.20
N LEU A 20 -14.79 -2.50 2.63
CA LEU A 20 -15.24 -2.81 4.00
C LEU A 20 -15.32 -4.32 4.27
N THR A 21 -15.54 -5.12 3.23
CA THR A 21 -15.74 -6.58 3.37
C THR A 21 -14.77 -7.41 2.55
N ALA A 22 -14.05 -6.81 1.61
CA ALA A 22 -13.02 -7.50 0.85
C ALA A 22 -11.73 -7.66 1.68
N PRO A 23 -10.95 -8.72 1.44
CA PRO A 23 -9.64 -8.87 2.06
C PRO A 23 -8.70 -7.73 1.65
N VAL A 24 -7.80 -7.36 2.57
CA VAL A 24 -6.74 -6.38 2.30
C VAL A 24 -5.67 -7.03 1.44
N ARG A 25 -5.52 -6.54 0.21
CA ARG A 25 -4.55 -7.04 -0.78
C ARG A 25 -3.18 -6.37 -0.63
N TRP A 26 -2.63 -6.46 0.58
CA TRP A 26 -1.45 -5.68 0.97
C TRP A 26 -0.22 -5.98 0.11
N THR A 27 0.11 -7.26 -0.09
CA THR A 27 1.27 -7.68 -0.87
C THR A 27 1.21 -7.15 -2.30
N GLU A 28 0.06 -7.31 -2.96
CA GLU A 28 -0.11 -6.85 -4.33
C GLU A 28 -0.07 -5.31 -4.43
N SER A 29 -0.59 -4.59 -3.43
CA SER A 29 -0.51 -3.13 -3.41
C SER A 29 0.93 -2.63 -3.28
N VAL A 30 1.75 -3.26 -2.43
CA VAL A 30 3.18 -2.90 -2.31
C VAL A 30 3.93 -3.21 -3.60
N GLN A 31 3.69 -4.38 -4.20
CA GLN A 31 4.30 -4.75 -5.49
C GLN A 31 3.91 -3.78 -6.61
N ALA A 32 2.65 -3.36 -6.66
CA ALA A 32 2.19 -2.37 -7.64
C ALA A 32 2.88 -1.01 -7.45
N MET A 33 2.98 -0.51 -6.21
CA MET A 33 3.68 0.76 -5.93
C MET A 33 5.16 0.71 -6.34
N VAL A 34 5.85 -0.41 -6.09
CA VAL A 34 7.26 -0.59 -6.51
C VAL A 34 7.37 -0.66 -8.03
N ALA A 35 6.46 -1.35 -8.70
CA ALA A 35 6.42 -1.40 -10.17
C ALA A 35 6.15 -0.01 -10.78
N ASP A 36 5.36 0.82 -10.11
CA ASP A 36 5.11 2.23 -10.46
C ASP A 36 6.30 3.16 -10.12
N GLY A 37 7.39 2.63 -9.56
CA GLY A 37 8.64 3.35 -9.32
C GLY A 37 8.84 3.85 -7.89
N ALA A 38 8.01 3.44 -6.92
CA ALA A 38 8.22 3.80 -5.52
C ALA A 38 9.48 3.12 -4.95
N THR A 39 10.43 3.93 -4.47
CA THR A 39 11.69 3.45 -3.86
C THR A 39 11.76 3.68 -2.37
N ARG A 40 10.83 4.47 -1.80
CA ARG A 40 10.86 4.92 -0.41
C ARG A 40 9.46 4.92 0.19
N PHE A 41 9.30 4.29 1.35
CA PHE A 41 8.05 4.18 2.10
C PHE A 41 8.18 4.84 3.48
N VAL A 42 7.14 5.56 3.88
CA VAL A 42 7.08 6.26 5.18
C VAL A 42 5.89 5.73 5.97
N GLU A 43 6.14 5.11 7.12
CA GLU A 43 5.09 4.73 8.08
C GLU A 43 4.86 5.90 9.02
N VAL A 44 3.63 6.40 9.08
CA VAL A 44 3.23 7.48 9.98
C VAL A 44 2.50 6.89 11.18
N GLY A 45 3.04 7.11 12.38
CA GLY A 45 2.49 6.62 13.64
C GLY A 45 3.49 5.80 14.46
N PRO A 46 3.09 5.35 15.66
CA PRO A 46 3.96 4.59 16.55
C PRO A 46 4.23 3.18 16.03
N GLY A 47 5.47 2.72 16.18
CA GLY A 47 5.88 1.37 15.79
C GLY A 47 6.59 1.30 14.44
N ALA A 48 6.71 0.07 13.92
CA ALA A 48 7.41 -0.23 12.66
C ALA A 48 6.81 -1.45 11.95
N VAL A 49 5.50 -1.68 12.13
CA VAL A 49 4.85 -2.89 11.61
C VAL A 49 4.81 -2.84 10.10
N LEU A 50 4.35 -1.73 9.52
CA LEU A 50 4.24 -1.59 8.08
C LEU A 50 5.62 -1.56 7.42
N GLN A 51 6.63 -0.92 8.04
CA GLN A 51 8.03 -1.00 7.60
C GLN A 51 8.50 -2.46 7.49
N GLY A 52 8.23 -3.27 8.52
CA GLY A 52 8.56 -4.70 8.51
C GLY A 52 7.84 -5.49 7.42
N LEU A 53 6.55 -5.21 7.19
CA LEU A 53 5.78 -5.86 6.13
C LEU A 53 6.30 -5.46 4.74
N VAL A 54 6.59 -4.18 4.50
CA VAL A 54 7.16 -3.68 3.24
C VAL A 54 8.51 -4.37 2.97
N LYS A 55 9.41 -4.43 3.95
CA LYS A 55 10.73 -5.08 3.77
C LYS A 55 10.63 -6.57 3.44
N LYS A 56 9.61 -7.28 3.92
CA LYS A 56 9.37 -8.69 3.55
C LYS A 56 8.94 -8.85 2.10
N ILE A 57 8.20 -7.87 1.55
CA ILE A 57 7.66 -7.91 0.19
C ILE A 57 8.67 -7.36 -0.83
N ALA A 58 9.34 -6.26 -0.49
CA ALA A 58 10.29 -5.55 -1.34
C ALA A 58 11.54 -5.17 -0.52
N PRO A 59 12.52 -6.08 -0.36
CA PRO A 59 13.69 -5.85 0.50
C PRO A 59 14.61 -4.70 0.06
N ALA A 60 14.57 -4.32 -1.22
CA ALA A 60 15.46 -3.32 -1.81
C ALA A 60 14.98 -1.86 -1.63
N VAL A 61 13.77 -1.64 -1.11
CA VAL A 61 13.23 -0.28 -0.92
C VAL A 61 13.59 0.28 0.45
N GLU A 62 13.69 1.60 0.52
CA GLU A 62 13.91 2.30 1.78
C GLU A 62 12.61 2.40 2.57
N THR A 63 12.68 2.23 3.89
CA THR A 63 11.53 2.43 4.79
C THR A 63 11.95 3.28 5.98
N GLU A 64 11.14 4.27 6.35
CA GLU A 64 11.32 5.08 7.56
C GLU A 64 10.02 5.17 8.37
N GLY A 65 10.15 5.45 9.67
CA GLY A 65 9.02 5.78 10.55
C GLY A 65 9.01 7.26 10.88
N LYS A 66 7.82 7.89 10.86
CA LYS A 66 7.59 9.24 11.37
C LYS A 66 6.54 9.19 12.46
N GLN A 67 6.93 9.64 13.64
CA GLN A 67 6.08 9.66 14.84
C GLN A 67 5.24 10.93 14.90
#